data_AF-A0A560EST1-F1
#
_entry.id   AF-A0A560EST1-F1
#
_cell.length_a   1.000
_cell.length_b   1.000
_cell.length_c   1.000
_cell.angle_alpha   90.00
_cell.angle_beta   90.00
_cell.angle_gamma   90.00
#
_symmetry.space_group_name_H-M   'P 1'
#
loop_
_entity.id
_entity.type
_entity.pdbx_description
1 polymer ?
#
loop_
_entity_poly.entity_id
_entity_poly.type
_entity_poly.pdbx_seq_one_letter_code
_entity_poly.pdbx_strand_id
1 'polypeptide(L)'
;MSPQPETQDVSARGIVYAALGLAAFVALALGVVALLVPLLGHGRGAAAVTPPRPVAGAPLDEVPYQGGAQVRAAAAAKLDRYGWADRDAGRAVIPIDRAMELLARKGWPDQDEKDAEERQ
;
A
#
# COMPACT_ATOMS: atom_id res chain seq x y z
N MET A 1 52.79 45.84 20.12
CA MET A 1 51.41 46.22 19.78
C MET A 1 50.55 44.97 19.95
N SER A 2 50.00 44.79 21.13
CA SER A 2 49.26 43.60 21.54
C SER A 2 47.88 43.56 20.84
N PRO A 3 47.32 42.38 20.53
CA PRO A 3 46.03 42.27 19.88
C PRO A 3 44.90 42.82 20.76
N GLN A 4 44.08 43.69 20.19
CA GLN A 4 42.86 44.20 20.84
C GLN A 4 41.78 43.11 20.79
N PRO A 5 41.19 42.69 21.92
CA PRO A 5 39.97 41.90 21.89
C PRO A 5 38.80 42.88 21.68
N GLU A 6 38.35 43.04 20.43
CA GLU A 6 37.08 43.73 20.13
C GLU A 6 35.95 42.71 20.20
N THR A 7 35.48 42.45 21.41
CA THR A 7 34.21 41.76 21.64
C THR A 7 33.14 42.83 21.72
N GLN A 8 32.52 43.12 20.57
CA GLN A 8 31.31 43.94 20.52
C GLN A 8 30.26 43.29 21.43
N ASP A 9 30.01 43.90 22.60
CA ASP A 9 29.14 43.36 23.64
C ASP A 9 27.73 43.13 23.07
N VAL A 10 27.40 41.86 22.83
CA VAL A 10 26.04 41.47 22.44
C VAL A 10 25.14 41.82 23.62
N SER A 11 24.31 42.85 23.44
CA SER A 11 23.46 43.34 24.52
C SER A 11 22.58 42.20 25.08
N ALA A 12 22.65 41.96 26.38
CA ALA A 12 21.86 40.92 27.06
C ALA A 12 20.36 41.03 26.73
N ARG A 13 19.89 42.26 26.53
CA ARG A 13 18.51 42.58 26.17
C ARG A 13 18.15 42.08 24.76
N GLY A 14 19.06 42.16 23.79
CA GLY A 14 18.88 41.60 22.46
C GLY A 14 18.80 40.08 22.48
N ILE A 15 19.61 39.42 23.31
CA ILE A 15 19.57 37.96 23.51
C ILE A 15 18.22 37.54 24.09
N VAL A 16 17.71 38.27 25.09
CA VAL A 16 16.39 38.00 25.68
C VAL A 16 15.27 38.14 24.66
N TYR A 17 15.27 39.20 23.84
CA TYR A 17 14.26 39.34 22.78
C TYR A 17 14.37 38.26 21.70
N ALA A 18 15.59 37.87 21.32
CA ALA A 18 15.81 36.78 20.37
C ALA A 18 15.27 35.45 20.92
N ALA A 19 15.56 35.15 22.20
CA ALA A 19 15.07 33.95 22.87
C ALA A 19 13.54 33.94 22.98
N LEU A 20 12.93 35.06 23.37
CA LEU A 20 11.47 35.22 23.44
C LEU A 20 10.82 35.11 22.07
N GLY A 21 11.41 35.72 21.03
CA GLY A 21 10.93 35.64 19.66
C GLY A 21 10.98 34.21 19.12
N LEU A 22 12.08 33.49 19.37
CA LEU A 22 12.22 32.08 18.99
C LEU A 22 11.19 31.21 19.72
N ALA A 23 11.01 31.41 21.03
CA ALA A 23 10.02 30.67 21.81
C ALA A 23 8.59 30.93 21.32
N ALA A 24 8.25 32.19 21.04
CA ALA A 24 6.94 32.58 20.49
C ALA A 24 6.72 31.98 19.10
N PHE A 25 7.74 31.97 18.24
CA PHE A 25 7.65 31.36 16.91
C PHE A 25 7.43 29.84 16.98
N VAL A 26 8.15 29.14 17.86
CA VAL A 26 7.96 27.70 18.09
C VAL A 26 6.55 27.43 18.62
N ALA A 27 6.09 28.20 19.61
CA ALA A 27 4.74 28.07 20.16
C ALA A 27 3.66 28.32 19.10
N LEU A 28 3.85 29.33 18.23
CA LEU A 28 2.95 29.62 17.11
C LEU A 28 2.93 28.47 16.10
N ALA A 29 4.09 27.94 15.71
CA ALA A 29 4.18 26.82 14.79
C ALA A 29 3.49 25.56 15.34
N LEU A 30 3.71 25.24 16.62
CA LEU A 30 3.01 24.15 17.31
C LEU A 30 1.50 24.39 17.38
N GLY A 31 1.07 25.62 17.67
CA GLY A 31 -0.35 26.00 17.69
C GLY A 31 -1.02 25.85 16.33
N VAL A 32 -0.35 26.26 15.24
CA VAL A 32 -0.83 26.11 13.87
C VAL A 32 -0.95 24.63 13.50
N VAL A 33 0.05 23.80 13.82
CA VAL A 33 -0.02 22.34 13.59
C VAL A 33 -1.16 21.72 14.39
N ALA A 34 -1.27 22.04 15.68
CA ALA A 34 -2.33 21.53 16.56
C ALA A 34 -3.73 21.94 16.08
N LEU A 35 -3.87 23.13 15.47
CA LEU A 35 -5.11 23.58 14.85
C LEU A 35 -5.38 22.86 13.52
N LEU A 36 -4.38 22.72 12.65
CA LEU A 36 -4.56 22.12 11.32
C LEU A 36 -4.87 20.62 11.37
N VAL A 37 -4.26 19.86 12.30
CA VAL A 37 -4.47 18.41 12.42
C VAL A 37 -5.95 18.02 12.50
N PRO A 38 -6.78 18.57 13.40
CA PRO A 38 -8.20 18.26 13.42
C PRO A 38 -8.93 18.80 12.18
N LEU A 39 -8.63 20.01 11.69
CA LEU A 39 -9.32 20.57 10.51
C LEU A 39 -9.08 19.73 9.23
N LEU A 40 -7.87 19.22 9.03
CA LEU A 40 -7.50 18.41 7.86
C LEU A 40 -7.72 16.91 8.08
N GLY A 41 -7.85 16.47 9.34
CA GLY A 41 -8.00 15.08 9.73
C GLY A 41 -9.41 14.52 9.59
N HIS A 42 -10.45 15.37 9.51
CA HIS A 42 -11.85 14.93 9.38
C HIS A 42 -12.16 14.17 8.07
N GLY A 43 -11.28 14.19 7.07
CA GLY A 43 -11.41 13.43 5.81
C GLY A 43 -10.63 12.11 5.75
N ARG A 44 -9.76 11.84 6.73
CA ARG A 44 -9.10 10.54 6.87
C ARG A 44 -9.66 9.91 8.13
N GLY A 45 -10.77 9.19 7.97
CA GLY A 45 -11.18 8.23 8.99
C GLY A 45 -9.94 7.45 9.38
N ALA A 46 -9.57 7.53 10.66
CA ALA A 46 -8.57 6.66 11.21
C ALA A 46 -9.11 5.25 11.02
N ALA A 47 -8.76 4.63 9.89
CA ALA A 47 -8.83 3.19 9.76
C ALA A 47 -7.93 2.74 10.90
N ALA A 48 -8.56 2.33 12.01
CA ALA A 48 -7.85 1.71 13.10
C ALA A 48 -6.98 0.65 12.45
N VAL A 49 -5.65 0.85 12.49
CA VAL A 49 -4.71 -0.16 12.07
C VAL A 49 -4.91 -1.26 13.08
N THR A 50 -5.86 -2.14 12.79
CA THR A 50 -6.06 -3.36 13.54
C THR A 50 -4.76 -4.11 13.32
N PRO A 51 -3.92 -4.30 14.35
CA PRO A 51 -2.72 -5.10 14.17
C PRO A 51 -3.20 -6.44 13.62
N PRO A 52 -2.61 -6.95 12.52
CA PRO A 52 -2.98 -8.27 12.02
C PRO A 52 -2.88 -9.23 13.20
N ARG A 53 -3.99 -9.93 13.47
CA ARG A 53 -4.04 -10.91 14.55
C ARG A 53 -2.84 -11.84 14.31
N PRO A 54 -1.89 -11.98 15.26
CA PRO A 54 -0.76 -12.87 15.05
C PRO A 54 -1.35 -14.24 14.77
N VAL A 55 -1.15 -14.72 13.54
CA VAL A 55 -1.55 -16.07 13.18
C VAL A 55 -0.66 -16.94 14.05
N ALA A 56 -1.23 -17.56 15.09
CA ALA A 56 -0.55 -18.60 15.82
C ALA A 56 -0.14 -19.63 14.75
N GLY A 57 1.17 -19.80 14.58
CA GLY A 57 1.82 -20.31 13.37
C GLY A 57 0.94 -21.18 12.48
N ALA A 58 0.73 -20.75 11.24
CA ALA A 58 0.81 -21.77 10.19
C ALA A 58 2.23 -22.30 10.31
N PRO A 59 2.45 -23.56 10.74
CA PRO A 59 3.80 -24.09 10.80
C PRO A 59 4.41 -23.90 9.41
N LEU A 60 5.49 -23.13 9.35
CA LEU A 60 6.32 -23.16 8.15
C LEU A 60 6.82 -24.59 8.09
N ASP A 61 6.35 -25.37 7.11
CA ASP A 61 6.79 -26.75 6.93
C ASP A 61 8.32 -26.73 6.72
N GLU A 62 9.06 -26.97 7.80
CA GLU A 62 10.53 -27.05 7.83
C GLU A 62 11.04 -28.35 7.17
N VAL A 63 10.15 -29.16 6.57
CA VAL A 63 10.48 -30.47 6.00
C VAL A 63 10.38 -30.46 4.46
N PRO A 64 11.37 -30.98 3.72
CA PRO A 64 11.49 -30.76 2.28
C PRO A 64 10.43 -31.48 1.45
N TYR A 65 9.87 -30.76 0.47
CA TYR A 65 9.34 -31.23 -0.83
C TYR A 65 8.15 -32.21 -0.89
N GLN A 66 7.78 -32.93 0.18
CA GLN A 66 6.75 -33.98 0.08
C GLN A 66 5.31 -33.45 -0.01
N GLY A 67 4.99 -32.33 0.66
CA GLY A 67 3.70 -31.66 0.50
C GLY A 67 3.57 -30.88 -0.81
N GLY A 68 4.67 -30.26 -1.27
CA GLY A 68 4.67 -29.41 -2.46
C GLY A 68 4.36 -30.15 -3.76
N ALA A 69 4.77 -31.43 -3.89
CA ALA A 69 4.48 -32.22 -5.09
C ALA A 69 2.97 -32.50 -5.26
N GLN A 70 2.27 -32.80 -4.16
CA GLN A 70 0.83 -33.04 -4.19
C GLN A 70 0.06 -31.75 -4.49
N VAL A 71 0.47 -30.63 -3.89
CA VAL A 71 -0.11 -29.31 -4.18
C VAL A 71 0.09 -28.94 -5.65
N ARG A 72 1.29 -29.15 -6.19
CA ARG A 72 1.59 -28.92 -7.62
C ARG A 72 0.77 -29.83 -8.52
N ALA A 73 0.66 -31.12 -8.20
CA ALA A 73 -0.14 -32.07 -8.98
C ALA A 73 -1.63 -31.69 -8.98
N ALA A 74 -2.18 -31.30 -7.82
CA ALA A 74 -3.55 -30.84 -7.71
C ALA A 74 -3.80 -29.53 -8.48
N ALA A 75 -2.82 -28.62 -8.50
CA ALA A 75 -2.88 -27.39 -9.30
C ALA A 75 -2.81 -27.70 -10.81
N ALA A 76 -1.92 -28.59 -11.24
CA ALA A 76 -1.79 -29.00 -12.64
C ALA A 76 -3.07 -29.66 -13.15
N ALA A 77 -3.67 -30.57 -12.38
CA ALA A 77 -4.94 -31.19 -12.71
C ALA A 77 -6.08 -30.17 -12.84
N LYS A 78 -6.00 -29.03 -12.13
CA LYS A 78 -6.97 -27.95 -12.31
C LYS A 78 -6.77 -27.18 -13.61
N LEU A 79 -5.53 -27.02 -14.08
CA LEU A 79 -5.21 -26.25 -15.28
C LEU A 79 -5.48 -27.03 -16.58
N ASP A 80 -5.48 -28.36 -16.53
CA ASP A 80 -5.58 -29.23 -17.71
C ASP A 80 -6.97 -29.87 -17.89
N ARG A 81 -8.02 -29.20 -17.40
CA ARG A 81 -9.39 -29.75 -17.45
C ARG A 81 -10.38 -28.82 -18.10
N TYR A 82 -11.33 -29.43 -18.79
CA TYR A 82 -12.57 -28.77 -19.19
C TYR A 82 -13.58 -28.79 -18.04
N GLY A 83 -14.41 -27.76 -17.96
CA GLY A 83 -15.50 -27.71 -17.02
C GLY A 83 -16.31 -26.43 -17.12
N TRP A 84 -17.17 -26.22 -16.14
CA TRP A 84 -17.92 -24.98 -15.96
C TRP A 84 -17.36 -24.23 -14.77
N ALA A 85 -17.01 -22.96 -14.96
CA ALA A 85 -16.77 -22.04 -13.85
C ALA A 85 -18.11 -21.59 -13.27
N ASP A 86 -19.04 -21.29 -14.16
CA ASP A 86 -20.41 -20.88 -13.85
C ASP A 86 -21.28 -21.25 -15.05
N ARG A 87 -22.10 -22.30 -14.90
CA ARG A 87 -22.92 -22.81 -15.99
C ARG A 87 -24.07 -21.86 -16.31
N ASP A 88 -24.63 -21.23 -15.29
CA ASP A 88 -25.80 -20.36 -15.44
C ASP A 88 -25.41 -19.05 -16.14
N ALA A 89 -24.20 -18.55 -15.87
CA ALA A 89 -23.63 -17.41 -16.58
C ALA A 89 -22.88 -17.79 -17.88
N GLY A 90 -22.95 -19.04 -18.35
CA GLY A 90 -22.29 -19.48 -19.59
C GLY A 90 -20.75 -19.46 -19.57
N ARG A 91 -20.12 -19.40 -18.39
CA ARG A 91 -18.65 -19.35 -18.25
C ARG A 91 -18.05 -20.74 -18.13
N ALA A 92 -17.37 -21.17 -19.19
CA ALA A 92 -16.63 -22.43 -19.22
C ALA A 92 -15.16 -22.25 -18.78
N VAL A 93 -14.60 -23.27 -18.14
CA VAL A 93 -13.16 -23.44 -17.94
C VAL A 93 -12.64 -24.33 -19.06
N ILE A 94 -11.57 -23.89 -19.72
CA ILE A 94 -10.84 -24.66 -20.72
C ILE A 94 -9.40 -24.90 -20.23
N PRO A 95 -8.72 -25.95 -20.71
CA PRO A 95 -7.31 -26.17 -20.43
C PRO A 95 -6.48 -24.94 -20.78
N ILE A 96 -5.49 -24.63 -19.95
CA ILE A 96 -4.68 -23.41 -20.09
C ILE A 96 -3.97 -23.34 -21.45
N ASP A 97 -3.49 -24.46 -21.97
CA ASP A 97 -2.84 -24.50 -23.29
C ASP A 97 -3.81 -24.08 -24.39
N ARG A 98 -5.07 -24.51 -24.31
CA ARG A 98 -6.11 -24.11 -25.25
C ARG A 98 -6.48 -22.63 -25.10
N ALA A 99 -6.53 -22.12 -23.88
CA ALA A 99 -6.76 -20.70 -23.62
C ALA A 99 -5.65 -19.84 -24.24
N MET A 100 -4.39 -20.22 -24.02
CA MET A 100 -3.22 -19.55 -24.59
C MET A 100 -3.24 -19.57 -26.12
N GLU A 101 -3.58 -20.71 -26.72
CA GLU A 101 -3.67 -20.85 -28.19
C GLU A 101 -4.79 -19.98 -28.79
N LEU A 102 -5.94 -19.89 -28.11
CA LEU A 102 -7.04 -19.01 -28.51
C LEU A 102 -6.66 -17.54 -28.36
N LEU A 103 -6.02 -17.16 -27.26
CA LEU A 103 -5.57 -15.80 -27.01
C LEU A 103 -4.50 -15.37 -28.03
N ALA A 104 -3.55 -16.24 -28.34
CA ALA A 104 -2.51 -15.97 -29.33
C ALA A 104 -3.10 -15.76 -30.74
N ARG A 105 -4.17 -16.46 -31.09
CA ARG A 105 -4.86 -16.30 -32.37
C ARG A 105 -5.77 -15.07 -32.43
N LYS A 106 -6.51 -14.80 -31.36
CA LYS A 106 -7.54 -13.75 -31.35
C LYS A 106 -6.98 -12.39 -30.93
N GLY A 107 -5.81 -12.36 -30.28
CA GLY A 107 -5.32 -11.16 -29.58
C GLY A 107 -6.03 -10.98 -28.24
N TRP A 108 -5.60 -9.96 -27.49
CA TRP A 108 -6.28 -9.58 -26.25
C TRP A 108 -7.62 -8.93 -26.61
N PRO A 109 -8.74 -9.32 -25.98
CA PRO A 109 -10.03 -8.68 -26.24
C PRO A 109 -9.96 -7.21 -25.82
N ASP A 110 -10.28 -6.30 -26.74
CA ASP A 110 -10.41 -4.87 -26.41
C ASP A 110 -11.53 -4.70 -25.38
N GLN A 111 -11.29 -3.90 -24.35
CA GLN A 111 -12.19 -3.76 -23.20
C GLN A 111 -13.58 -3.22 -23.60
N ASP A 112 -13.70 -2.60 -24.78
CA ASP A 112 -14.94 -2.04 -25.31
C ASP A 112 -15.98 -3.10 -25.70
N GLU A 113 -15.58 -4.35 -25.96
CA GLU A 113 -16.51 -5.43 -26.35
C GLU A 113 -17.25 -6.02 -25.12
N LYS A 114 -16.64 -5.97 -23.94
CA LYS A 114 -17.28 -6.39 -22.67
C LYS A 114 -18.44 -5.48 -22.28
N ASP A 115 -18.34 -4.19 -22.57
CA ASP A 115 -19.37 -3.20 -22.27
C ASP A 115 -20.58 -3.30 -23.21
N ALA A 116 -20.43 -3.97 -24.36
CA ALA A 116 -21.50 -4.18 -25.34
C ALA A 116 -22.36 -5.42 -25.02
N GLU A 117 -21.76 -6.48 -24.48
CA GLU A 117 -22.48 -7.70 -24.07
C GLU A 117 -23.19 -7.57 -22.71
N GLU A 118 -22.70 -6.75 -21.77
CA GLU A 118 -23.39 -6.51 -20.48
C GLU A 118 -24.63 -5.59 -20.58
N ARG A 119 -24.89 -5.00 -21.76
CA ARG A 119 -26.03 -4.09 -22.00
C ARG A 119 -27.21 -4.73 -22.75
N GLN A 120 -27.17 -6.02 -23.04
CA GLN A 120 -28.26 -6.78 -23.68
C GLN A 120 -28.82 -7.82 -22.72
#